data_AF-Q7P4I6-F1
#
_entry.id   AF-Q7P4I6-F1
#
_cell.length_a   1.000
_cell.length_b   1.000
_cell.length_c   1.000
_cell.angle_alpha   90.00
_cell.angle_beta   90.00
_cell.angle_gamma   90.00
#
_symmetry.space_group_name_H-M   'P 1'
#
loop_
_entity.id
_entity.type
_entity.pdbx_description
1 polymer ?
#
loop_
_entity_poly.entity_id
_entity_poly.type
_entity_poly.pdbx_seq_one_letter_code
_entity_poly.pdbx_strand_id
1 'polypeptide(L)'
;MTAEAKGIPLAYEISKILNLNEYIVARKSIKAYMEEPIEFEVNSITTTNSQKLYLNNQDAKKIKGKRVALVDDVISTGQSLKALEGLVEKAGGNVVAKAAILAEGDAKDRKDIIFLEALPIF
;
A
#
# COMPACT_ATOMS: atom_id res chain seq x y z
N MET A 1 3.28 4.06 3.81
CA MET A 1 1.84 3.79 3.64
C MET A 1 1.65 2.29 3.49
N THR A 2 0.59 1.73 4.07
CA THR A 2 0.23 0.30 3.99
C THR A 2 -1.26 0.15 3.73
N ALA A 3 -1.69 -1.02 3.26
CA ALA A 3 -3.09 -1.42 3.32
C ALA A 3 -3.42 -2.04 4.69
N GLU A 4 -4.69 -2.00 5.10
CA GLU A 4 -5.16 -2.74 6.27
C GLU A 4 -5.20 -4.27 6.00
N ALA A 5 -5.03 -5.13 7.01
CA ALA A 5 -4.64 -4.85 8.39
C ALA A 5 -3.25 -5.39 8.75
N LYS A 6 -2.78 -6.40 8.00
CA LYS A 6 -1.58 -7.17 8.36
C LYS A 6 -0.28 -6.38 8.24
N GLY A 7 -0.19 -5.45 7.30
CA GLY A 7 0.96 -4.54 7.17
C GLY A 7 1.02 -3.42 8.21
N ILE A 8 -0.02 -3.22 9.04
CA ILE A 8 -0.08 -2.12 10.02
C ILE A 8 1.05 -2.20 11.07
N PRO A 9 1.30 -3.34 11.76
CA PRO A 9 2.38 -3.42 12.75
C PRO A 9 3.75 -3.17 12.11
N LEU A 10 3.98 -3.68 10.90
CA LEU A 10 5.23 -3.46 10.18
C LEU A 10 5.44 -1.98 9.81
N ALA A 11 4.41 -1.33 9.26
CA ALA A 11 4.46 0.09 8.93
C ALA A 11 4.66 0.96 10.18
N TYR A 12 4.02 0.60 11.29
CA TYR A 12 4.21 1.26 12.58
C TYR A 12 5.67 1.16 13.05
N GLU A 13 6.24 -0.05 13.13
CA GLU A 13 7.61 -0.23 13.61
C GLU A 13 8.65 0.42 12.68
N ILE A 14 8.48 0.34 11.37
CA ILE A 14 9.33 1.07 10.41
C ILE A 14 9.25 2.58 10.64
N SER A 15 8.04 3.12 10.85
CA SER A 15 7.88 4.56 11.10
C SER A 15 8.61 5.02 12.36
N LYS A 16 8.59 4.19 13.41
CA LYS A 16 9.29 4.45 14.67
C LYS A 16 10.81 4.40 14.51
N ILE A 17 11.34 3.37 13.84
CA ILE A 17 12.78 3.22 13.57
C ILE A 17 13.31 4.39 12.74
N LEU A 18 12.53 4.85 11.76
CA LEU A 18 12.90 5.96 10.87
C LEU A 18 12.58 7.34 11.45
N ASN A 19 12.11 7.44 12.70
CA ASN A 19 11.68 8.69 13.34
C ASN A 19 10.67 9.50 12.50
N LEU A 20 9.74 8.81 11.84
CA LEU A 20 8.64 9.43 11.11
C LEU A 20 7.52 9.78 12.09
N ASN A 21 6.96 10.98 11.94
CA ASN A 21 5.85 11.45 12.78
C ASN A 21 4.55 10.63 12.60
N GLU A 22 4.40 9.97 11.45
CA GLU A 22 3.18 9.25 11.11
C GLU A 22 3.40 8.19 10.03
N TYR A 23 2.47 7.23 9.99
CA TYR A 23 2.26 6.30 8.89
C TYR A 23 0.78 6.32 8.51
N ILE A 24 0.49 6.02 7.25
CA ILE A 24 -0.87 6.10 6.69
C ILE A 24 -1.35 4.71 6.27
N VAL A 25 -2.62 4.43 6.55
CA VAL A 25 -3.26 3.13 6.32
C VAL A 25 -4.46 3.28 5.39
N ALA A 26 -4.36 2.74 4.18
CA ALA A 26 -5.49 2.60 3.27
C ALA A 26 -6.46 1.53 3.77
N ARG A 27 -7.75 1.74 3.54
CA ARG A 27 -8.83 0.84 3.98
C ARG A 27 -9.45 0.10 2.79
N LYS A 28 -9.96 -1.11 3.03
CA LYS A 28 -10.68 -1.92 2.02
C LYS A 28 -12.17 -1.53 1.91
N SER A 29 -12.67 -0.78 2.88
CA SER A 29 -14.02 -0.22 2.86
C SER A 29 -14.05 1.16 3.51
N ILE A 30 -15.02 1.98 3.11
CA ILE A 30 -15.30 3.27 3.73
C ILE A 30 -15.60 3.04 5.22
N LYS A 31 -15.03 3.88 6.08
CA LYS A 31 -15.27 3.86 7.52
C LYS A 31 -16.01 5.12 7.95
N ALA A 32 -16.79 5.03 9.02
CA ALA A 32 -17.66 6.13 9.49
C ALA A 32 -16.91 7.42 9.86
N TYR A 33 -15.61 7.34 10.18
CA TYR A 33 -14.77 8.51 10.49
C TYR A 33 -14.15 9.17 9.24
N MET A 34 -14.38 8.63 8.05
CA MET A 34 -13.77 9.16 6.83
C MET A 34 -14.56 10.36 6.33
N GLU A 35 -13.83 11.42 6.00
CA GLU A 35 -14.37 12.64 5.39
C GLU A 35 -13.90 12.66 3.94
N GLU A 36 -14.85 12.68 3.00
CA GLU A 36 -14.59 12.79 1.55
C GLU A 36 -13.48 11.85 1.04
N PRO A 37 -13.52 10.54 1.34
CA PRO A 37 -12.41 9.64 1.04
C PRO A 37 -12.15 9.57 -0.47
N ILE A 38 -10.88 9.57 -0.85
CA ILE A 38 -10.48 9.21 -2.21
C ILE A 38 -10.41 7.69 -2.34
N GLU A 39 -10.74 7.20 -3.51
CA GLU A 39 -10.73 5.77 -3.81
C GLU A 39 -9.89 5.47 -5.06
N PHE A 40 -9.37 4.25 -5.11
CA PHE A 40 -8.71 3.69 -6.28
C PHE A 40 -9.10 2.23 -6.41
N GLU A 41 -9.46 1.82 -7.63
CA GLU A 41 -9.85 0.45 -7.95
C GLU A 41 -8.90 -0.12 -9.00
N VAL A 42 -8.42 -1.33 -8.75
CA VAL A 42 -7.67 -2.09 -9.73
C VAL A 42 -8.57 -3.20 -10.25
N ASN A 43 -8.88 -3.15 -11.54
CA ASN A 43 -9.68 -4.16 -12.22
C ASN A 43 -8.78 -5.33 -12.62
N SER A 44 -9.05 -6.52 -12.10
CA SER A 44 -8.56 -7.76 -12.68
C SER A 44 -9.28 -8.03 -14.01
N ILE A 45 -8.58 -8.67 -14.96
CA ILE A 45 -9.13 -9.04 -16.28
C ILE A 45 -10.44 -9.85 -16.15
N THR A 46 -10.57 -10.63 -15.08
CA THR A 46 -11.83 -11.24 -14.66
C THR A 46 -12.56 -10.30 -13.71
N THR A 47 -13.82 -9.99 -13.99
CA THR A 47 -14.69 -9.05 -13.23
C THR A 47 -14.92 -9.42 -11.75
N THR A 48 -14.46 -10.59 -11.31
CA THR A 48 -14.75 -11.14 -9.97
C THR A 48 -13.77 -10.70 -8.88
N ASN A 49 -12.61 -10.14 -9.23
CA ASN A 49 -11.53 -9.83 -8.27
C ASN A 49 -11.09 -8.35 -8.30
N SER A 50 -12.02 -7.40 -8.54
CA SER A 50 -11.66 -5.99 -8.43
C SER A 50 -11.30 -5.65 -6.99
N GLN A 51 -10.15 -4.99 -6.80
CA GLN A 51 -9.69 -4.57 -5.48
C GLN A 51 -9.80 -3.06 -5.38
N LYS A 52 -10.66 -2.60 -4.48
CA LYS A 52 -10.87 -1.18 -4.20
C LYS A 52 -10.30 -0.80 -2.85
N LEU A 53 -9.52 0.28 -2.83
CA LEU A 53 -8.96 0.86 -1.61
C LEU A 53 -9.44 2.30 -1.45
N TYR A 54 -9.53 2.72 -0.19
CA TYR A 54 -10.01 4.03 0.23
C TYR A 54 -8.97 4.70 1.13
N LEU A 55 -8.83 6.01 0.98
CA LEU A 55 -7.98 6.86 1.80
C LEU A 55 -8.76 8.08 2.27
N ASN A 56 -8.76 8.35 3.57
CA ASN A 56 -9.40 9.53 4.13
C ASN A 56 -8.79 10.81 3.54
N ASN A 57 -9.60 11.83 3.23
CA ASN A 57 -9.10 13.07 2.62
C ASN A 57 -8.05 13.77 3.51
N GLN A 58 -8.22 13.68 4.83
CA GLN A 58 -7.24 14.21 5.78
C GLN A 58 -5.86 13.56 5.59
N ASP A 59 -5.78 12.25 5.38
CA ASP A 59 -4.51 11.55 5.13
C ASP A 59 -3.96 11.84 3.72
N ALA A 60 -4.85 11.99 2.73
CA ALA A 60 -4.45 12.41 1.38
C ALA A 60 -3.73 13.77 1.40
N LYS A 61 -4.24 14.74 2.16
CA LYS A 61 -3.59 16.05 2.36
C LYS A 61 -2.19 15.94 2.95
N LYS A 62 -1.95 14.96 3.82
CA LYS A 62 -0.63 14.71 4.40
C LYS A 62 0.34 14.05 3.43
N ILE A 63 -0.14 13.36 2.41
CA ILE A 63 0.67 12.71 1.37
C ILE A 63 1.08 13.70 0.28
N LYS A 64 0.26 14.70 -0.01
CA LYS A 64 0.46 15.65 -1.11
C LYS A 64 1.88 16.24 -1.10
N GLY A 65 2.60 16.09 -2.21
CA GLY A 65 3.96 16.58 -2.42
C GLY A 65 5.07 15.81 -1.67
N LYS A 66 4.73 14.76 -0.90
CA LYS A 66 5.70 13.98 -0.14
C LYS A 66 6.21 12.77 -0.93
N ARG A 67 7.41 12.32 -0.56
CA ARG A 67 7.97 11.02 -0.93
C ARG A 67 7.38 9.95 -0.02
N VAL A 68 6.78 8.91 -0.61
CA VAL A 68 6.06 7.86 0.11
C VAL A 68 6.70 6.50 -0.16
N ALA A 69 6.97 5.74 0.90
CA ALA A 69 7.28 4.32 0.81
C ALA A 69 6.00 3.50 1.00
N LEU A 70 5.76 2.53 0.13
CA LEU A 70 4.72 1.51 0.28
C LEU A 70 5.30 0.31 1.02
N VAL A 71 4.59 -0.19 2.03
CA VAL A 71 5.02 -1.30 2.87
C VAL A 71 3.87 -2.30 2.99
N ASP A 72 4.16 -3.59 2.86
CA ASP A 72 3.20 -4.68 3.13
C ASP A 72 3.89 -5.89 3.77
N ASP A 73 3.13 -6.89 4.23
CA ASP A 73 3.70 -8.15 4.71
C ASP A 73 4.21 -9.04 3.56
N VAL A 74 3.38 -9.25 2.54
CA VAL A 74 3.68 -10.09 1.37
C VAL A 74 3.24 -9.38 0.09
N ILE A 75 4.10 -9.37 -0.93
CA ILE A 75 3.73 -8.96 -2.29
C ILE A 75 3.63 -10.22 -3.16
N SER A 76 2.44 -10.50 -3.68
CA SER A 76 2.16 -11.57 -4.65
C SER A 76 2.01 -10.98 -6.06
N THR A 77 0.85 -11.09 -6.70
CA THR A 77 0.57 -10.48 -8.03
C THR A 77 0.77 -8.96 -8.13
N GLY A 78 0.93 -8.26 -7.00
CA GLY A 78 1.15 -6.81 -6.95
C GLY A 78 -0.11 -5.94 -7.13
N GLN A 79 -1.30 -6.53 -7.22
CA GLN A 79 -2.55 -5.79 -7.39
C GLN A 79 -2.84 -4.84 -6.21
N SER A 80 -2.68 -5.32 -4.98
CA SER A 80 -2.82 -4.48 -3.78
C SER A 80 -1.81 -3.34 -3.75
N LEU A 81 -0.57 -3.61 -4.14
CA LEU A 81 0.49 -2.61 -4.24
C LEU A 81 0.18 -1.55 -5.29
N LYS A 82 -0.37 -1.94 -6.44
CA LYS A 82 -0.82 -1.04 -7.50
C LYS A 82 -1.99 -0.16 -7.04
N ALA A 83 -2.92 -0.70 -6.25
CA ALA A 83 -4.01 0.07 -5.67
C ALA A 83 -3.51 1.14 -4.69
N LEU A 84 -2.51 0.80 -3.86
CA LEU A 84 -1.86 1.74 -2.96
C LEU A 84 -1.10 2.84 -3.73
N GLU A 85 -0.35 2.46 -4.75
CA GLU A 85 0.37 3.39 -5.63
C GLU A 85 -0.58 4.39 -6.28
N GLY A 86 -1.69 3.91 -6.87
CA GLY A 86 -2.72 4.76 -7.45
C GLY A 86 -3.38 5.72 -6.44
N LEU A 87 -3.58 5.30 -5.19
CA LEU A 87 -4.04 6.19 -4.12
C LEU A 87 -3.02 7.29 -3.80
N VAL A 88 -1.73 6.95 -3.73
CA VAL A 88 -0.67 7.93 -3.47
C VAL A 88 -0.59 8.95 -4.60
N GLU A 89 -0.61 8.50 -5.85
CA GLU A 89 -0.58 9.37 -7.03
C GLU A 89 -1.82 10.29 -7.07
N LYS A 90 -3.02 9.74 -6.82
CA LYS A 90 -4.27 10.51 -6.75
C LYS A 90 -4.27 11.53 -5.61
N ALA A 91 -3.60 11.23 -4.50
CA ALA A 91 -3.35 12.17 -3.41
C ALA A 91 -2.25 13.22 -3.72
N GLY A 92 -1.59 13.12 -4.88
CA GLY A 92 -0.49 14.00 -5.28
C GLY A 92 0.83 13.72 -4.57
N GLY A 93 1.02 12.51 -4.05
CA GLY A 93 2.29 12.03 -3.52
C GLY A 93 3.17 11.37 -4.58
N ASN A 94 4.42 11.07 -4.21
CA ASN A 94 5.38 10.38 -5.07
C ASN A 94 5.85 9.08 -4.41
N VAL A 95 5.54 7.92 -5.01
CA VAL A 95 6.03 6.62 -4.50
C VAL A 95 7.50 6.46 -4.85
N VAL A 96 8.35 6.32 -3.82
CA VAL A 96 9.82 6.23 -3.99
C VAL A 96 10.41 4.90 -3.54
N ALA A 97 9.61 4.06 -2.88
CA ALA A 97 10.01 2.72 -2.46
C ALA A 97 8.77 1.84 -2.31
N LYS A 98 8.95 0.54 -2.59
CA LYS A 98 7.96 -0.50 -2.37
C LYS A 98 8.67 -1.63 -1.64
N ALA A 99 8.22 -1.98 -0.44
CA ALA A 99 8.89 -2.94 0.42
C ALA A 99 7.91 -3.95 1.01
N ALA A 100 8.36 -5.19 1.17
CA ALA A 100 7.64 -6.23 1.91
C ALA A 100 8.60 -7.16 2.65
N ILE A 101 8.08 -7.98 3.57
CA ILE A 101 8.89 -9.03 4.19
C ILE A 101 9.13 -10.13 3.14
N LEU A 102 8.07 -10.56 2.46
CA LEU A 102 8.11 -11.68 1.53
C LEU A 102 7.63 -11.28 0.13
N ALA A 103 8.22 -11.89 -0.89
CA ALA A 103 7.72 -11.87 -2.25
C ALA A 103 7.26 -13.27 -2.67
N GLU A 104 6.04 -13.40 -3.19
CA GLU A 104 5.42 -14.66 -3.60
C GLU A 104 5.12 -14.64 -5.11
N GLY A 105 5.22 -15.78 -5.78
CA GLY A 105 4.87 -15.86 -7.20
C GLY A 105 5.82 -15.05 -8.07
N ASP A 106 5.26 -14.37 -9.07
CA ASP A 106 6.00 -13.52 -10.02
C ASP A 106 6.67 -12.31 -9.34
N ALA A 107 6.25 -11.94 -8.11
CA ALA A 107 6.86 -10.80 -7.42
C ALA A 107 8.32 -11.04 -7.04
N LYS A 108 8.75 -12.29 -6.83
CA LYS A 108 10.15 -12.58 -6.47
C LYS A 108 11.14 -12.17 -7.57
N ASP A 109 10.66 -12.06 -8.81
CA ASP A 109 11.47 -11.72 -9.98
C ASP A 109 11.40 -10.21 -10.32
N ARG A 110 10.60 -9.43 -9.56
CA ARG A 110 10.46 -7.98 -9.74
C ARG A 110 11.68 -7.24 -9.20
N LYS A 111 12.13 -6.24 -9.95
CA LYS A 111 13.25 -5.35 -9.58
C LYS A 111 12.82 -4.03 -8.95
N ASP A 112 11.52 -3.75 -8.91
CA ASP A 112 10.95 -2.49 -8.39
C ASP A 112 10.47 -2.60 -6.94
N ILE A 113 10.70 -3.74 -6.28
CA ILE A 113 10.33 -4.01 -4.90
C ILE A 113 11.55 -4.46 -4.07
N ILE A 114 11.53 -4.12 -2.78
CA ILE A 114 12.50 -4.56 -1.78
C ILE A 114 11.83 -5.64 -0.96
N PHE A 115 12.43 -6.82 -0.85
CA PHE A 115 11.92 -7.90 -0.01
C PHE A 115 13.06 -8.67 0.65
N LEU A 116 12.77 -9.37 1.74
CA LEU A 116 13.78 -10.11 2.51
C LEU A 116 13.94 -11.54 2.01
N GLU A 117 12.84 -12.20 1.62
CA GLU A 117 12.88 -13.59 1.17
C GLU A 117 11.76 -13.92 0.17
N ALA A 118 11.99 -14.90 -0.69
CA ALA A 118 10.96 -15.43 -1.58
C ALA A 118 10.13 -16.52 -0.88
N LEU A 119 8.81 -16.44 -0.95
CA LEU A 119 7.93 -17.48 -0.44
C LEU A 119 7.83 -18.64 -1.45
N PRO A 120 8.10 -19.90 -1.06
CA PRO A 120 7.88 -21.04 -1.93
C PRO A 120 6.39 -21.24 -2.22
N ILE A 121 6.06 -21.56 -3.47
CA ILE A 121 4.70 -21.89 -3.90
C ILE A 121 4.56 -23.42 -3.81
N PHE A 122 3.43 -23.89 -3.26
CA PHE A 122 3.09 -25.31 -3.12
C PHE A 122 1.95 -25.70 -4.05
#